data_AF-A0A9P6TGH6-F1
#
_entry.id   AF-A0A9P6TGH6-F1
#
_cell.length_a   1.000
_cell.length_b   1.000
_cell.length_c   1.000
_cell.angle_alpha   90.00
_cell.angle_beta   90.00
_cell.angle_gamma   90.00
#
_symmetry.space_group_name_H-M   'P 1'
#
loop_
_entity.id
_entity.type
_entity.pdbx_description
1 polymer ?
#
loop_
_entity_poly.entity_id
_entity_poly.type
_entity_poly.pdbx_seq_one_letter_code
_entity_poly.pdbx_strand_id
1 'polypeptide(L)'
;MQGLNVQALFFVVDLLVCGPLEIYKAKFFKSENVKNKMLLFYGFMKNWKKVSDTMPLSSETWSTSPERLWLRNHHDLNSLYEKHFKLTIMEGDYYKVTVPQKVLAENYISTSDPWWTFGDFLMWTEQDLPIKIMHQIGSELKLKTVNELLPERILNTNVNWKSLISHLNSQEQQKVKNYFIERSTWNSEKTPASQIVKLRDSFMKILGIN
;
A
#
# COMPACT_ATOMS: atom_id res chain seq x y z
N MET A 1 -19.45 16.05 18.00
CA MET A 1 -18.45 15.53 17.04
C MET A 1 -17.45 14.72 17.84
N GLN A 2 -17.28 13.44 17.50
CA GLN A 2 -16.18 12.64 18.05
C GLN A 2 -14.87 13.17 17.44
N GLY A 3 -13.85 13.39 18.27
CA GLY A 3 -12.60 14.03 17.87
C GLY A 3 -11.71 13.11 17.02
N LEU A 4 -10.99 13.69 16.06
CA LEU A 4 -9.96 13.00 15.31
C LEU A 4 -8.78 12.68 16.23
N ASN A 5 -8.23 11.48 16.12
CA ASN A 5 -6.96 11.12 16.71
C ASN A 5 -5.82 11.75 15.90
N VAL A 6 -5.45 12.96 16.32
CA VAL A 6 -4.39 13.73 15.67
C VAL A 6 -3.03 13.02 15.78
N GLN A 7 -2.78 12.21 16.82
CA GLN A 7 -1.54 11.43 16.95
C GLN A 7 -1.43 10.34 15.88
N ALA A 8 -2.54 9.68 15.53
CA ALA A 8 -2.58 8.74 14.42
C ALA A 8 -2.32 9.42 13.08
N LEU A 9 -2.87 10.61 12.86
CA LEU A 9 -2.59 11.41 11.66
C LEU A 9 -1.12 11.82 11.60
N PHE A 10 -0.54 12.29 12.70
CA PHE A 10 0.90 12.60 12.79
C PHE A 10 1.75 11.37 12.54
N PHE A 11 1.41 10.21 13.08
CA PHE A 11 2.17 8.98 12.84
C PHE A 11 2.15 8.56 11.36
N VAL A 12 1.01 8.71 10.67
CA VAL A 12 0.91 8.43 9.23
C VAL A 12 1.71 9.46 8.42
N VAL A 13 1.66 10.73 8.80
CA VAL A 13 2.48 11.79 8.21
C VAL A 13 3.97 11.52 8.46
N ASP A 14 4.36 11.11 9.66
CA ASP A 14 5.74 10.81 10.02
C ASP A 14 6.24 9.54 9.30
N LEU A 15 5.42 8.50 9.21
CA LEU A 15 5.80 7.28 8.50
C LEU A 15 5.88 7.47 6.99
N LEU A 16 4.94 8.19 6.38
CA LEU A 16 4.83 8.27 4.94
C LEU A 16 5.44 9.55 4.37
N VAL A 17 5.13 10.72 4.95
CA VAL A 17 5.48 12.04 4.42
C VAL A 17 6.86 12.50 4.89
N CYS A 18 7.15 12.44 6.19
CA CYS A 18 8.42 12.92 6.75
C CYS A 18 9.50 11.83 6.80
N GLY A 19 9.12 10.55 6.74
CA GLY A 19 10.01 9.49 7.22
C GLY A 19 10.34 9.69 8.71
N PRO A 20 10.98 8.72 9.38
CA PRO A 20 11.49 8.96 10.72
C PRO A 20 12.46 10.13 10.65
N LEU A 21 12.22 11.16 11.46
CA LEU A 21 13.04 12.38 11.58
C LEU A 21 14.55 12.12 11.80
N GLU A 22 14.98 10.89 12.07
CA GLU A 22 16.39 10.50 12.18
C GLU A 22 17.03 9.93 10.90
N ILE A 23 16.24 9.62 9.87
CA ILE A 23 16.75 9.00 8.65
C ILE A 23 17.50 10.02 7.75
N TYR A 24 17.26 11.31 7.93
CA TYR A 24 17.96 12.39 7.20
C TYR A 24 19.47 12.47 7.49
N LYS A 25 19.99 11.67 8.42
CA LYS A 25 21.44 11.53 8.66
C LYS A 25 22.07 10.27 8.06
N ALA A 26 21.29 9.30 7.59
CA ALA A 26 21.83 8.05 7.10
C ALA A 26 22.03 8.07 5.58
N LYS A 27 23.25 8.39 5.16
CA LYS A 27 23.79 7.87 3.89
C LYS A 27 23.43 6.37 3.82
N PHE A 28 22.79 5.97 2.72
CA PHE A 28 22.38 4.59 2.39
C PHE A 28 21.09 4.08 3.06
N PHE A 29 19.99 4.14 2.31
CA PHE A 29 18.82 3.30 2.56
C PHE A 29 19.07 1.91 1.98
N LYS A 30 19.31 0.93 2.85
CA LYS A 30 19.44 -0.49 2.48
C LYS A 30 18.04 -1.12 2.35
N SER A 31 17.93 -2.27 1.68
CA SER A 31 16.69 -3.05 1.58
C SER A 31 16.00 -3.30 2.92
N GLU A 32 16.79 -3.42 3.99
CA GLU A 32 16.35 -3.53 5.39
C GLU A 32 15.49 -2.34 5.85
N ASN A 33 15.83 -1.11 5.44
CA ASN A 33 15.09 0.09 5.85
C ASN A 33 13.69 0.14 5.20
N VAL A 34 13.59 -0.21 3.91
CA VAL A 34 12.30 -0.25 3.18
C VAL A 34 11.40 -1.34 3.78
N LYS A 35 11.95 -2.53 4.04
CA LYS A 35 11.23 -3.61 4.71
C LYS A 35 10.73 -3.19 6.09
N ASN A 36 11.55 -2.51 6.90
CA ASN A 36 11.15 -2.03 8.22
C ASN A 36 10.03 -0.98 8.13
N LYS A 37 10.11 -0.06 7.17
CA LYS A 37 9.05 0.93 6.92
C LYS A 37 7.72 0.25 6.57
N MET A 38 7.74 -0.72 5.66
CA MET A 38 6.55 -1.50 5.28
C MET A 38 5.97 -2.29 6.47
N LEU A 39 6.84 -2.87 7.31
CA LEU A 39 6.44 -3.57 8.54
C LEU A 39 5.79 -2.64 9.57
N LEU A 40 6.34 -1.44 9.77
CA LEU A 40 5.75 -0.43 10.65
C LEU A 40 4.37 0.00 10.14
N PHE A 41 4.23 0.23 8.84
CA PHE A 41 2.96 0.60 8.24
C PHE A 41 1.92 -0.52 8.38
N TYR A 42 2.30 -1.77 8.11
CA TYR A 42 1.45 -2.94 8.37
C TYR A 42 1.03 -3.02 9.85
N GLY A 43 2.01 -2.90 10.76
CA GLY A 43 1.79 -2.99 12.20
C GLY A 43 0.81 -1.93 12.70
N PHE A 44 0.88 -0.71 12.17
CA PHE A 44 -0.06 0.37 12.47
C PHE A 44 -1.48 0.05 12.01
N MET A 45 -1.66 -0.34 10.73
CA MET A 45 -2.98 -0.69 10.21
C MET A 45 -3.61 -1.87 10.96
N LYS A 46 -2.80 -2.91 11.24
CA LYS A 46 -3.25 -4.10 11.96
C LYS A 46 -3.65 -3.81 13.39
N ASN A 47 -2.87 -2.98 14.09
CA ASN A 47 -3.13 -2.67 15.49
C ASN A 47 -4.00 -1.42 15.64
N TRP A 48 -4.68 -0.95 14.60
CA TRP A 48 -5.50 0.26 14.63
C TRP A 48 -6.44 0.29 15.84
N LYS A 49 -7.19 -0.80 16.07
CA LYS A 49 -8.07 -0.96 17.23
C LYS A 49 -7.34 -0.74 18.57
N LYS A 50 -6.12 -1.25 18.71
CA LYS A 50 -5.29 -1.07 19.91
C LYS A 50 -4.67 0.32 20.01
N VAL A 51 -4.26 0.90 18.88
CA VAL A 51 -3.80 2.30 18.79
C VAL A 51 -4.95 3.24 19.19
N SER A 52 -6.19 2.82 18.93
CA SER A 52 -7.38 3.53 19.32
C SER A 52 -7.89 3.25 20.73
N ASP A 53 -7.42 2.22 21.44
CA ASP A 53 -7.97 1.87 22.78
C ASP A 53 -7.74 2.96 23.86
N THR A 54 -7.01 4.03 23.53
CA THR A 54 -6.87 5.26 24.35
C THR A 54 -7.79 6.41 23.92
N MET A 55 -8.62 6.23 22.88
CA MET A 55 -9.56 7.22 22.35
C MET A 55 -10.89 6.57 21.93
N PRO A 56 -12.02 7.30 21.93
CA PRO A 56 -13.34 6.75 21.61
C PRO A 56 -13.53 6.57 20.10
N LEU A 57 -12.68 5.79 19.42
CA LEU A 57 -12.80 5.52 17.99
C LEU A 57 -13.69 4.30 17.75
N SER A 58 -14.62 4.45 16.82
CA SER A 58 -15.66 3.47 16.47
C SER A 58 -15.28 2.54 15.31
N SER A 59 -14.08 2.69 14.73
CA SER A 59 -13.65 1.90 13.57
C SER A 59 -12.70 0.78 13.96
N GLU A 60 -12.94 -0.42 13.41
CA GLU A 60 -12.08 -1.58 13.67
C GLU A 60 -10.81 -1.57 12.81
N THR A 61 -10.80 -0.80 11.72
CA THR A 61 -9.72 -0.74 10.74
C THR A 61 -9.32 0.70 10.41
N TRP A 62 -8.09 0.85 9.91
CA TRP A 62 -7.60 2.12 9.39
C TRP A 62 -8.43 2.61 8.19
N SER A 63 -8.81 1.73 7.25
CA SER A 63 -9.48 2.17 6.00
C SER A 63 -10.85 2.82 6.23
N THR A 64 -11.51 2.41 7.32
CA THR A 64 -12.83 2.89 7.76
C THR A 64 -12.75 3.93 8.88
N SER A 65 -11.54 4.31 9.28
CA SER A 65 -11.34 5.28 10.37
C SER A 65 -11.78 6.70 10.01
N PRO A 66 -12.28 7.48 11.00
CA PRO A 66 -12.52 8.91 10.83
C PRO A 66 -11.28 9.67 10.33
N GLU A 67 -10.08 9.26 10.75
CA GLU A 67 -8.80 9.85 10.36
C GLU A 67 -8.52 9.63 8.87
N ARG A 68 -8.69 8.39 8.39
CA ARG A 68 -8.53 8.11 6.96
C ARG A 68 -9.58 8.83 6.12
N LEU A 69 -10.83 8.89 6.60
CA LEU A 69 -11.91 9.65 5.94
C LEU A 69 -11.61 11.15 5.91
N TRP A 70 -11.14 11.72 7.02
CA TRP A 70 -10.71 13.11 7.08
C TRP A 70 -9.57 13.35 6.09
N LEU A 71 -8.56 12.47 6.06
CA LEU A 71 -7.45 12.57 5.11
C LEU A 71 -7.95 12.59 3.66
N ARG A 72 -8.87 11.69 3.27
CA ARG A 72 -9.50 11.67 1.93
C ARG A 72 -10.15 12.99 1.57
N ASN A 73 -10.72 13.69 2.54
CA ASN A 73 -11.39 14.98 2.35
C ASN A 73 -10.42 16.17 2.29
N HIS A 74 -9.12 15.96 2.57
CA HIS A 74 -8.08 16.99 2.48
C HIS A 74 -7.17 16.68 1.28
N HIS A 75 -7.60 17.13 0.09
CA HIS A 75 -7.03 16.72 -1.19
C HIS A 75 -5.51 16.81 -1.28
N ASP A 76 -4.90 17.93 -0.85
CA ASP A 76 -3.44 18.11 -0.91
C ASP A 76 -2.70 17.09 -0.02
N LEU A 77 -3.20 16.86 1.20
CA LEU A 77 -2.62 15.90 2.13
C LEU A 77 -2.84 14.46 1.67
N ASN A 78 -4.01 14.15 1.12
CA ASN A 78 -4.28 12.83 0.55
C ASN A 78 -3.37 12.54 -0.64
N SER A 79 -3.15 13.53 -1.52
CA SER A 79 -2.24 13.41 -2.66
C SER A 79 -0.81 13.10 -2.21
N LEU A 80 -0.33 13.77 -1.16
CA LEU A 80 0.98 13.47 -0.57
C LEU A 80 1.03 12.05 0.01
N TYR A 81 0.02 11.65 0.77
CA TYR A 81 -0.09 10.29 1.31
C TYR A 81 -0.03 9.24 0.19
N GLU A 82 -0.85 9.37 -0.86
CA GLU A 82 -0.93 8.42 -1.97
C GLU A 82 0.39 8.34 -2.75
N LYS A 83 1.03 9.49 -3.00
CA LYS A 83 2.34 9.56 -3.64
C LYS A 83 3.40 8.81 -2.84
N HIS A 84 3.48 9.06 -1.54
CA HIS A 84 4.51 8.44 -0.68
C HIS A 84 4.25 6.95 -0.44
N PHE A 85 2.97 6.56 -0.39
CA PHE A 85 2.59 5.15 -0.34
C PHE A 85 3.01 4.42 -1.62
N LYS A 86 2.69 4.97 -2.81
CA LYS A 86 3.16 4.48 -4.12
C LYS A 86 4.69 4.34 -4.15
N LEU A 87 5.44 5.36 -3.75
CA LEU A 87 6.91 5.32 -3.75
C LEU A 87 7.45 4.18 -2.86
N THR A 88 6.88 4.01 -1.66
CA THR A 88 7.30 2.94 -0.73
C THR A 88 7.06 1.55 -1.33
N ILE A 89 5.92 1.35 -2.02
CA ILE A 89 5.60 0.10 -2.73
C ILE A 89 6.61 -0.16 -3.84
N MET A 90 6.83 0.83 -4.72
CA MET A 90 7.75 0.68 -5.86
C MET A 90 9.20 0.45 -5.41
N GLU A 91 9.66 1.08 -4.33
CA GLU A 91 10.97 0.80 -3.73
C GLU A 91 11.03 -0.63 -3.18
N GLY A 92 9.96 -1.10 -2.54
CA GLY A 92 9.83 -2.48 -2.09
C GLY A 92 9.95 -3.49 -3.22
N ASP A 93 9.30 -3.22 -4.35
CA ASP A 93 9.41 -4.05 -5.56
C ASP A 93 10.83 -4.09 -6.11
N TYR A 94 11.49 -2.93 -6.18
CA TYR A 94 12.88 -2.81 -6.63
C TYR A 94 13.83 -3.67 -5.80
N TYR A 95 13.67 -3.62 -4.47
CA TYR A 95 14.46 -4.43 -3.54
C TYR A 95 13.92 -5.85 -3.36
N LYS A 96 12.86 -6.24 -4.09
CA LYS A 96 12.20 -7.55 -4.00
C LYS A 96 11.82 -7.92 -2.56
N VAL A 97 11.30 -6.94 -1.81
CA VAL A 97 10.88 -7.15 -0.42
C VAL A 97 9.68 -8.11 -0.41
N THR A 98 9.90 -9.30 0.14
CA THR A 98 8.86 -10.31 0.32
C THR A 98 8.10 -10.09 1.62
N VAL A 99 6.86 -10.59 1.68
CA VAL A 99 6.08 -10.56 2.92
C VAL A 99 6.73 -11.48 3.94
N PRO A 100 6.98 -11.02 5.19
CA PRO A 100 7.50 -11.88 6.23
C PRO A 100 6.57 -13.06 6.51
N GLN A 101 7.13 -14.26 6.69
CA GLN A 101 6.35 -15.48 6.95
C GLN A 101 5.36 -15.33 8.12
N LYS A 102 5.77 -14.63 9.19
CA LYS A 102 4.89 -14.34 10.33
C LYS A 102 3.64 -13.56 9.91
N VAL A 103 3.79 -12.57 9.04
CA VAL A 103 2.66 -11.78 8.52
C VAL A 103 1.76 -12.66 7.66
N LEU A 104 2.32 -13.51 6.79
CA LEU A 104 1.52 -14.45 5.99
C LEU A 104 0.70 -15.40 6.88
N ALA A 105 1.33 -15.99 7.90
CA ALA A 105 0.69 -16.91 8.83
C ALA A 105 -0.45 -16.25 9.63
N GLU A 106 -0.24 -15.02 10.11
CA GLU A 106 -1.25 -14.24 10.84
C GLU A 106 -2.49 -13.90 9.99
N ASN A 107 -2.36 -13.93 8.66
CA ASN A 107 -3.46 -13.68 7.72
C ASN A 107 -3.95 -14.96 7.04
N TYR A 108 -3.54 -16.14 7.53
CA TYR A 108 -3.90 -17.46 6.98
C TYR A 108 -3.55 -17.63 5.50
N ILE A 109 -2.43 -17.03 5.06
CA ILE A 109 -1.95 -17.09 3.69
C ILE A 109 -0.83 -18.14 3.59
N SER A 110 -0.96 -19.07 2.64
CA SER A 110 0.08 -20.03 2.29
C SER A 110 1.31 -19.34 1.70
N THR A 111 2.51 -19.87 1.99
CA THR A 111 3.79 -19.32 1.49
C THR A 111 4.13 -19.74 0.05
N SER A 112 3.23 -20.44 -0.66
CA SER A 112 3.44 -20.80 -2.07
C SER A 112 3.68 -19.53 -2.89
N ASP A 113 4.84 -19.44 -3.56
CA ASP A 113 5.35 -18.26 -4.26
C ASP A 113 4.23 -17.40 -4.88
N PRO A 114 3.81 -16.31 -4.21
CA PRO A 114 2.75 -15.48 -4.72
C PRO A 114 3.28 -14.68 -5.92
N TRP A 115 2.41 -14.44 -6.90
CA TRP A 115 2.74 -13.54 -8.00
C TRP A 115 2.91 -12.08 -7.54
N TRP A 116 2.43 -11.72 -6.35
CA TRP A 116 2.39 -10.36 -5.78
C TRP A 116 3.48 -10.13 -4.72
N THR A 117 3.79 -8.87 -4.39
CA THR A 117 4.86 -8.43 -3.47
C THR A 117 4.33 -7.96 -2.11
N PHE A 118 5.23 -7.60 -1.18
CA PHE A 118 4.79 -7.00 0.09
C PHE A 118 4.10 -5.64 -0.11
N GLY A 119 4.45 -4.91 -1.16
CA GLY A 119 3.74 -3.69 -1.52
C GLY A 119 2.28 -3.96 -1.87
N ASP A 120 2.02 -4.97 -2.70
CA ASP A 120 0.65 -5.36 -3.07
C ASP A 120 -0.16 -5.81 -1.85
N PHE A 121 0.45 -6.59 -0.96
CA PHE A 121 -0.16 -6.97 0.32
C PHE A 121 -0.56 -5.74 1.17
N LEU A 122 0.29 -4.71 1.23
CA LEU A 122 -0.01 -3.46 1.93
C LEU A 122 -1.14 -2.68 1.27
N MET A 123 -1.18 -2.59 -0.06
CA MET A 123 -2.28 -1.92 -0.78
C MET A 123 -3.63 -2.55 -0.44
N TRP A 124 -3.68 -3.88 -0.42
CA TRP A 124 -4.90 -4.62 -0.09
C TRP A 124 -5.29 -4.45 1.37
N THR A 125 -4.32 -4.48 2.29
CA THR A 125 -4.55 -4.22 3.71
C THR A 125 -5.07 -2.80 3.95
N GLU A 126 -4.52 -1.79 3.25
CA GLU A 126 -4.96 -0.39 3.40
C GLU A 126 -6.40 -0.17 2.97
N GLN A 127 -6.91 -1.01 2.06
CA GLN A 127 -8.25 -0.94 1.51
C GLN A 127 -9.26 -1.89 2.19
N ASP A 128 -8.83 -2.66 3.18
CA ASP A 128 -9.54 -3.79 3.81
C ASP A 128 -10.06 -4.82 2.80
N LEU A 129 -9.26 -5.13 1.77
CA LEU A 129 -9.63 -6.09 0.74
C LEU A 129 -9.12 -7.51 1.06
N PRO A 130 -9.91 -8.55 0.75
CA PRO A 130 -9.53 -9.94 1.04
C PRO A 130 -8.49 -10.48 0.04
N ILE A 131 -7.25 -10.64 0.49
CA ILE A 131 -6.11 -11.07 -0.35
C ILE A 131 -6.33 -12.36 -1.16
N LYS A 132 -7.20 -13.26 -0.69
CA LYS A 132 -7.57 -14.46 -1.46
C LYS A 132 -8.09 -14.11 -2.87
N ILE A 133 -8.85 -13.02 -3.00
CA ILE A 133 -9.36 -12.54 -4.30
C ILE A 133 -8.21 -12.07 -5.20
N MET A 134 -7.21 -11.36 -4.64
CA MET A 134 -6.01 -10.94 -5.38
C MET A 134 -5.34 -12.15 -6.04
N HIS A 135 -5.14 -13.21 -5.26
CA HIS A 135 -4.48 -14.41 -5.73
C HIS A 135 -5.30 -15.14 -6.82
N GLN A 136 -6.62 -15.23 -6.66
CA GLN A 136 -7.51 -15.84 -7.66
C GLN A 136 -7.49 -15.07 -8.98
N ILE A 137 -7.63 -13.74 -8.95
CA ILE A 137 -7.61 -12.92 -10.18
C ILE A 137 -6.25 -13.02 -10.89
N GLY A 138 -5.13 -12.98 -10.14
CA GLY A 138 -3.82 -13.14 -10.78
C GLY A 138 -3.59 -14.54 -11.37
N SER A 139 -4.22 -15.57 -10.81
CA SER A 139 -4.20 -16.93 -11.39
C SER A 139 -4.96 -16.99 -12.72
N GLU A 140 -6.13 -16.35 -12.81
CA GLU A 140 -6.89 -16.21 -14.06
C GLU A 140 -6.11 -15.42 -15.12
N LEU A 141 -5.39 -14.38 -14.69
CA LEU A 141 -4.45 -13.62 -15.51
C LEU A 141 -3.14 -14.36 -15.81
N LYS A 142 -2.96 -15.58 -15.29
CA LYS A 142 -1.75 -16.41 -15.43
C LYS A 142 -0.47 -15.64 -15.09
N LEU A 143 -0.51 -14.85 -14.02
CA LEU A 143 0.63 -14.06 -13.55
C LEU A 143 1.58 -14.95 -12.75
N LYS A 144 2.87 -14.87 -13.06
CA LYS A 144 3.95 -15.48 -12.26
C LYS A 144 4.64 -14.45 -11.37
N THR A 145 4.65 -13.18 -11.80
CA THR A 145 5.22 -12.07 -11.04
C THR A 145 4.37 -10.81 -11.25
N VAL A 146 4.48 -9.85 -10.32
CA VAL A 146 3.69 -8.61 -10.37
C VAL A 146 4.00 -7.80 -11.62
N ASN A 147 5.24 -7.86 -12.12
CA ASN A 147 5.68 -7.13 -13.31
C ASN A 147 4.98 -7.60 -14.60
N GLU A 148 4.36 -8.79 -14.59
CA GLU A 148 3.55 -9.29 -15.71
C GLU A 148 2.14 -8.69 -15.73
N LEU A 149 1.72 -8.03 -14.64
CA LEU A 149 0.46 -7.30 -14.61
C LEU A 149 0.60 -6.00 -15.40
N LEU A 150 0.20 -6.05 -16.67
CA LEU A 150 0.22 -4.93 -17.61
C LEU A 150 -1.20 -4.66 -18.15
N PRO A 151 -1.50 -3.44 -18.64
CA PRO A 151 -2.84 -3.10 -19.12
C PRO A 151 -3.36 -4.07 -20.18
N GLU A 152 -2.50 -4.46 -21.14
CA GLU A 152 -2.82 -5.45 -22.16
C GLU A 152 -3.14 -6.83 -21.59
N ARG A 153 -2.54 -7.21 -20.45
CA ARG A 153 -2.81 -8.50 -19.79
C ARG A 153 -4.24 -8.54 -19.25
N ILE A 154 -4.72 -7.42 -18.73
CA ILE A 154 -6.10 -7.27 -18.24
C ILE A 154 -7.09 -7.27 -19.40
N LEU A 155 -6.78 -6.54 -20.49
CA LEU A 155 -7.67 -6.41 -21.64
C LEU A 155 -7.77 -7.70 -22.47
N ASN A 156 -6.67 -8.42 -22.64
CA ASN A 156 -6.60 -9.61 -23.50
C ASN A 156 -7.04 -10.89 -22.78
N THR A 157 -7.16 -10.86 -21.45
CA THR A 157 -7.63 -12.01 -20.68
C THR A 157 -9.10 -11.80 -20.33
N ASN A 158 -9.96 -12.74 -20.70
CA ASN A 158 -11.36 -12.76 -20.28
C ASN A 158 -11.46 -13.17 -18.80
N VAL A 159 -11.00 -12.30 -17.89
CA VAL A 159 -11.18 -12.50 -16.44
C VAL A 159 -12.66 -12.47 -16.14
N ASN A 160 -13.16 -13.52 -15.50
CA ASN A 160 -14.54 -13.58 -15.03
C ASN A 160 -14.72 -12.74 -13.75
N TRP A 161 -14.57 -11.41 -13.90
CA TRP A 161 -14.72 -10.44 -12.81
C TRP A 161 -16.02 -10.70 -12.06
N LYS A 162 -17.13 -10.84 -12.78
CA LYS A 162 -18.46 -11.03 -12.17
C LYS A 162 -18.48 -12.20 -11.20
N SER A 163 -17.88 -13.35 -11.54
CA SER A 163 -17.85 -14.50 -10.63
C SER A 163 -16.88 -14.32 -9.46
N LEU A 164 -15.73 -13.66 -9.68
CA LEU A 164 -14.67 -13.56 -8.69
C LEU A 164 -14.98 -12.57 -7.56
N ILE A 165 -15.74 -11.51 -7.86
CA ILE A 165 -16.05 -10.43 -6.91
C ILE A 165 -17.54 -10.25 -6.63
N SER A 166 -18.43 -11.16 -7.09
CA SER A 166 -19.88 -11.07 -6.87
C SER A 166 -20.29 -11.06 -5.39
N HIS A 167 -19.49 -11.69 -4.53
CA HIS A 167 -19.73 -11.77 -3.10
C HIS A 167 -19.29 -10.53 -2.32
N LEU A 168 -18.62 -9.58 -2.99
CA LEU A 168 -18.23 -8.29 -2.44
C LEU A 168 -19.31 -7.24 -2.68
N ASN A 169 -19.35 -6.21 -1.84
CA ASN A 169 -20.24 -5.07 -2.07
C ASN A 169 -19.72 -4.18 -3.23
N SER A 170 -20.57 -3.30 -3.76
CA SER A 170 -20.22 -2.46 -4.93
C SER A 170 -18.97 -1.61 -4.73
N GLN A 171 -18.71 -1.13 -3.51
CA GLN A 171 -17.55 -0.30 -3.21
C GLN A 171 -16.26 -1.15 -3.22
N GLU A 172 -16.28 -2.32 -2.59
CA GLU A 172 -15.17 -3.28 -2.61
C GLU A 172 -14.87 -3.76 -4.02
N GLN A 173 -15.90 -4.06 -4.82
CA GLN A 173 -15.74 -4.43 -6.22
C GLN A 173 -15.00 -3.35 -7.02
N GLN A 174 -15.34 -2.08 -6.78
CA GLN A 174 -14.66 -0.96 -7.42
C GLN A 174 -13.20 -0.84 -6.96
N LYS A 175 -12.93 -0.96 -5.66
CA LYS A 175 -11.55 -0.94 -5.12
C LYS A 175 -10.68 -2.04 -5.74
N VAL A 176 -11.20 -3.26 -5.86
CA VAL A 176 -10.48 -4.38 -6.50
C VAL A 176 -10.14 -4.05 -7.95
N LYS A 177 -11.10 -3.57 -8.74
CA LYS A 177 -10.85 -3.18 -10.14
C LYS A 177 -9.83 -2.05 -10.25
N ASN A 178 -9.97 -1.02 -9.41
CA ASN A 178 -9.05 0.12 -9.37
C ASN A 178 -7.62 -0.34 -9.08
N TYR A 179 -7.42 -1.24 -8.13
CA TYR A 179 -6.10 -1.81 -7.84
C TYR A 179 -5.45 -2.41 -9.09
N PHE A 180 -6.15 -3.28 -9.82
CA PHE A 180 -5.56 -3.92 -11.02
C PHE A 180 -5.25 -2.92 -12.12
N ILE A 181 -6.13 -1.93 -12.34
CA ILE A 181 -5.90 -0.85 -13.32
C ILE A 181 -4.68 -0.04 -12.91
N GLU A 182 -4.68 0.50 -11.70
CA GLU A 182 -3.62 1.37 -11.17
C GLU A 182 -2.27 0.67 -11.17
N ARG A 183 -2.22 -0.55 -10.64
CA ARG A 183 -1.00 -1.34 -10.56
C ARG A 183 -0.45 -1.69 -11.93
N SER A 184 -1.32 -2.02 -12.89
CA SER A 184 -0.91 -2.29 -14.27
C SER A 184 -0.32 -1.05 -14.95
N THR A 185 -0.91 0.13 -14.69
CA THR A 185 -0.37 1.40 -15.14
C THR A 185 1.01 1.65 -14.54
N TRP A 186 1.18 1.47 -13.23
CA TRP A 186 2.49 1.65 -12.57
C TRP A 186 3.58 0.74 -13.14
N ASN A 187 3.24 -0.49 -13.53
CA ASN A 187 4.19 -1.41 -14.16
C ASN A 187 4.52 -1.04 -15.61
N SER A 188 3.55 -0.44 -16.32
CA SER A 188 3.73 0.03 -17.71
C SER A 188 4.50 1.35 -17.80
N GLU A 189 4.36 2.19 -16.78
CA GLU A 189 5.22 3.34 -16.53
C GLU A 189 6.62 2.78 -16.31
N LYS A 190 7.45 2.73 -17.36
CA LYS A 190 8.89 2.44 -17.27
C LYS A 190 9.57 3.55 -16.46
N THR A 191 9.23 3.70 -15.20
CA THR A 191 9.87 4.63 -14.28
C THR A 191 11.15 3.91 -13.89
N PRO A 192 12.31 4.25 -14.48
CA PRO A 192 13.54 3.64 -14.05
C PRO A 192 13.68 3.97 -12.56
N ALA A 193 14.20 3.05 -11.75
CA ALA A 193 14.41 3.31 -10.32
C ALA A 193 15.16 4.65 -10.08
N SER A 194 16.00 5.06 -11.03
CA SER A 194 16.68 6.37 -11.03
C SER A 194 15.76 7.59 -11.18
N GLN A 195 14.58 7.48 -11.80
CA GLN A 195 13.57 8.54 -11.82
C GLN A 195 12.71 8.58 -10.55
N ILE A 196 12.46 7.43 -9.91
CA ILE A 196 11.83 7.37 -8.58
C ILE A 196 12.72 8.12 -7.57
N VAL A 197 14.03 7.84 -7.63
CA VAL A 197 15.06 8.56 -6.87
C VAL A 197 15.08 10.06 -7.23
N LYS A 198 15.06 10.45 -8.51
CA LYS A 198 15.04 11.87 -8.91
C LYS A 198 13.77 12.63 -8.51
N LEU A 199 12.59 12.01 -8.61
CA LEU A 199 11.32 12.59 -8.18
C LEU A 199 11.28 12.81 -6.67
N ARG A 200 11.87 11.88 -5.91
CA ARG A 200 12.08 12.01 -4.47
C ARG A 200 13.08 13.14 -4.16
N ASP A 201 14.24 13.14 -4.79
CA ASP A 201 15.30 14.14 -4.54
C ASP A 201 14.83 15.56 -4.89
N SER A 202 14.02 15.70 -5.94
CA SER A 202 13.40 16.98 -6.32
C SER A 202 12.39 17.45 -5.27
N PHE A 203 11.67 16.52 -4.65
CA PHE A 203 10.69 16.82 -3.60
C PHE A 203 11.35 17.17 -2.26
N MET A 204 12.42 16.47 -1.87
CA MET A 204 13.21 16.78 -0.68
C MET A 204 13.86 18.16 -0.78
N LYS A 205 14.33 18.51 -1.99
CA LYS A 205 14.89 19.84 -2.29
C LYS A 205 13.85 20.96 -2.17
N ILE A 206 12.60 20.71 -2.55
CA ILE A 206 11.48 21.65 -2.36
C ILE A 206 11.17 21.86 -0.86
N LEU A 207 11.34 20.84 -0.04
CA LEU A 207 11.14 20.91 1.41
C LEU A 207 12.35 21.48 2.17
N GLY A 208 13.44 21.86 1.47
CA GLY A 208 14.65 22.42 2.10
C GLY A 208 15.49 21.38 2.85
N ILE A 209 15.30 20.10 2.57
CA ILE A 209 16.00 19.00 3.24
C ILE A 209 17.06 18.45 2.28
N ASN A 210 18.34 18.65 2.62
CA ASN A 210 19.50 18.17 1.87
C ASN A 210 19.89 16.74 2.26
#